data_AF-A0A535GKP2-F1
#
_entry.id   AF-A0A535GKP2-F1
#
_cell.length_a   1.000
_cell.length_b   1.000
_cell.length_c   1.000
_cell.angle_alpha   90.00
_cell.angle_beta   90.00
_cell.angle_gamma   90.00
#
_symmetry.space_group_name_H-M   'P 1'
#
loop_
_entity.id
_entity.type
_entity.pdbx_description
1 polymer ?
#
loop_
_entity_poly.entity_id
_entity_poly.type
_entity_poly.pdbx_seq_one_letter_code
_entity_poly.pdbx_strand_id
1 'polypeptide(L)'
;MAGTAQQSSEGLAGEDLATTHWADARHWIGVYADLIRFKVGLLERVRRELPKLQPVAQEAAATDLAIIEGQMRGYQTRLDLWYRRQWELQGLQLDSDSHLIRHRGREGHLTKREYQLLQFLLDHPHRYFTVNQLLGRAWADPALFPEEVRNYVRRIRKILADLEIPCELVNRPSRGYSLVFRPDD
;
A
#
# COMPACT_ATOMS: atom_id res chain seq x y z
N MET A 1 -15.10 -13.15 -32.15
CA MET A 1 -13.81 -13.85 -31.97
C MET A 1 -12.86 -12.85 -31.35
N ALA A 2 -12.79 -12.85 -30.02
CA ALA A 2 -11.75 -13.50 -29.21
C ALA A 2 -10.57 -12.55 -28.97
N GLY A 3 -10.45 -12.09 -27.72
CA GLY A 3 -9.43 -11.14 -27.28
C GLY A 3 -9.70 -10.61 -25.87
N THR A 4 -10.10 -11.49 -24.94
CA THR A 4 -10.06 -11.19 -23.50
C THR A 4 -8.59 -10.97 -23.13
N ALA A 5 -8.16 -9.71 -23.10
CA ALA A 5 -6.92 -9.32 -22.48
C ALA A 5 -7.09 -9.40 -20.95
N GLN A 6 -7.21 -10.64 -20.47
CA GLN A 6 -6.78 -10.99 -19.12
C GLN A 6 -5.25 -10.99 -19.13
N GLN A 7 -4.64 -9.83 -19.41
CA GLN A 7 -3.23 -9.60 -19.12
C GLN A 7 -3.16 -9.53 -17.59
N SER A 8 -3.06 -10.70 -16.96
CA SER A 8 -2.31 -10.82 -15.72
C SER A 8 -1.01 -10.07 -15.98
N SER A 9 -0.78 -8.98 -15.26
CA SER A 9 0.46 -8.23 -15.44
C SER A 9 1.59 -9.17 -15.04
N GLU A 10 2.23 -9.78 -16.02
CA GLU A 10 3.51 -10.42 -15.82
C GLU A 10 4.41 -9.40 -15.12
N GLY A 11 5.25 -9.92 -14.22
CA GLY A 11 6.25 -9.12 -13.54
C GLY A 11 7.07 -8.27 -14.50
N LEU A 12 7.67 -7.20 -13.99
CA LEU A 12 8.67 -6.50 -14.80
C LEU A 12 9.84 -7.45 -15.09
N ALA A 13 10.50 -7.27 -16.23
CA ALA A 13 11.61 -8.15 -16.61
C ALA A 13 12.71 -8.12 -15.53
N GLY A 14 13.15 -9.32 -15.09
CA GLY A 14 14.15 -9.48 -14.03
C GLY A 14 13.60 -9.48 -12.60
N GLU A 15 12.29 -9.33 -12.44
CA GLU A 15 11.64 -9.38 -11.13
C GLU A 15 11.64 -10.81 -10.55
N ASP A 16 12.16 -10.96 -9.33
CA ASP A 16 12.18 -12.22 -8.60
C ASP A 16 11.59 -12.09 -7.19
N LEU A 17 10.30 -12.45 -7.03
CA LEU A 17 9.63 -12.44 -5.73
C LEU A 17 10.22 -13.43 -4.72
N ALA A 18 10.97 -14.45 -5.17
CA ALA A 18 11.57 -15.43 -4.29
C ALA A 18 12.85 -14.94 -3.61
N THR A 19 13.34 -13.74 -3.96
CA THR A 19 14.56 -13.15 -3.35
C THR A 19 14.53 -13.21 -1.83
N THR A 20 15.69 -13.53 -1.25
CA THR A 20 15.93 -13.50 0.20
C THR A 20 16.60 -12.20 0.66
N HIS A 21 16.94 -11.31 -0.28
CA HIS A 21 17.61 -10.04 0.03
C HIS A 21 16.59 -8.90 0.06
N TRP A 22 16.45 -8.27 1.22
CA TRP A 22 15.51 -7.15 1.39
C TRP A 22 15.84 -5.96 0.47
N ALA A 23 17.11 -5.82 0.05
CA ALA A 23 17.55 -4.77 -0.87
C ALA A 23 16.89 -4.90 -2.25
N ASP A 24 16.65 -6.12 -2.73
CA ASP A 24 15.94 -6.37 -3.98
C ASP A 24 14.48 -5.94 -3.87
N ALA A 25 13.84 -6.25 -2.73
CA ALA A 25 12.49 -5.77 -2.46
C ALA A 25 12.42 -4.25 -2.44
N ARG A 26 13.37 -3.58 -1.77
CA ARG A 26 13.47 -2.11 -1.78
C ARG A 26 13.67 -1.56 -3.20
N HIS A 27 14.50 -2.21 -4.01
CA HIS A 27 14.73 -1.80 -5.41
C HIS A 27 13.43 -1.85 -6.22
N TRP A 28 12.74 -2.99 -6.22
CA TRP A 28 11.50 -3.14 -6.98
C TRP A 28 10.38 -2.23 -6.49
N ILE A 29 10.29 -1.96 -5.19
CA ILE A 29 9.41 -0.93 -4.63
C ILE A 29 9.68 0.43 -5.29
N GLY A 30 10.95 0.83 -5.38
CA GLY A 30 11.35 2.07 -6.04
C GLY A 30 10.90 2.11 -7.50
N VAL A 31 11.19 1.05 -8.25
CA VAL A 31 10.83 0.93 -9.67
C VAL A 31 9.31 1.05 -9.88
N TYR A 32 8.51 0.28 -9.15
CA TYR A 32 7.05 0.33 -9.29
C TYR A 32 6.48 1.68 -8.83
N ALA A 33 6.99 2.26 -7.74
CA ALA A 33 6.57 3.55 -7.25
C ALA A 33 6.83 4.67 -8.29
N ASP A 34 7.96 4.62 -8.98
CA ASP A 34 8.30 5.62 -10.00
C ASP A 34 7.49 5.44 -11.28
N LEU A 35 7.25 4.20 -11.72
CA LEU A 35 6.34 3.92 -12.84
C LEU A 35 4.90 4.43 -12.57
N ILE A 36 4.41 4.19 -11.35
CA ILE A 36 3.10 4.67 -10.90
C ILE A 36 3.08 6.20 -10.92
N ARG A 37 4.08 6.84 -10.30
CA ARG A 37 4.19 8.30 -10.23
C ARG A 37 4.21 8.94 -11.63
N PHE A 38 5.00 8.36 -12.54
CA PHE A 38 5.11 8.81 -13.92
C PHE A 38 3.76 8.72 -14.64
N LYS A 39 3.10 7.56 -14.59
CA LYS A 39 1.81 7.34 -15.26
C LYS A 39 0.68 8.19 -14.66
N VAL A 40 0.64 8.39 -13.34
CA VAL A 40 -0.30 9.33 -12.71
C VAL A 40 -0.08 10.75 -13.24
N GLY A 41 1.17 11.21 -13.30
CA GLY A 41 1.49 12.53 -13.85
C GLY A 41 1.04 12.69 -15.30
N LEU A 42 1.23 11.65 -16.12
CA LEU A 42 0.76 11.63 -17.51
C LEU A 42 -0.77 11.66 -17.60
N LEU A 43 -1.47 10.81 -16.84
CA LEU A 43 -2.93 10.76 -16.82
C LEU A 43 -3.54 12.11 -16.40
N GLU A 44 -2.99 12.75 -15.37
CA GLU A 44 -3.46 14.07 -14.93
C GLU A 44 -3.26 15.14 -16.01
N ARG A 45 -2.17 15.07 -16.77
CA ARG A 45 -1.98 15.97 -17.92
C ARG A 45 -3.00 15.68 -19.03
N VAL A 46 -3.22 14.42 -19.38
CA VAL A 46 -4.19 14.04 -20.42
C VAL A 46 -5.60 14.46 -20.01
N ARG A 47 -6.01 14.18 -18.76
CA ARG A 47 -7.33 14.57 -18.22
C ARG A 47 -7.60 16.06 -18.28
N ARG A 48 -6.57 16.91 -18.16
CA ARG A 48 -6.71 18.37 -18.29
C ARG A 48 -6.87 18.84 -19.74
N GLU A 49 -6.24 18.16 -20.68
CA GLU A 49 -6.28 18.54 -22.11
C GLU A 49 -7.44 17.89 -22.86
N LEU A 50 -7.89 16.71 -22.43
CA LEU A 50 -8.95 15.92 -23.09
C LEU A 50 -10.24 16.73 -23.35
N PRO A 51 -10.79 17.52 -22.40
CA PRO A 51 -12.01 18.28 -22.64
C PRO A 51 -11.89 19.37 -23.72
N LYS A 52 -10.65 19.75 -24.10
CA LYS A 52 -10.37 20.77 -25.12
C LYS A 52 -10.37 20.20 -26.54
N LEU A 53 -10.36 18.87 -26.68
CA LEU A 53 -10.32 18.19 -27.99
C LEU A 53 -11.72 18.05 -28.59
N GLN A 54 -11.79 17.77 -29.89
CA GLN A 54 -13.06 17.43 -30.54
C GLN A 54 -13.62 16.09 -30.01
N PRO A 55 -14.95 15.89 -29.97
CA PRO A 55 -15.57 14.69 -29.39
C PRO A 55 -15.02 13.36 -29.91
N VAL A 56 -14.75 13.25 -31.22
CA VAL A 56 -14.19 12.03 -31.83
C VAL A 56 -12.80 11.70 -31.28
N ALA A 57 -11.97 12.72 -31.03
CA ALA A 57 -10.64 12.53 -30.43
C ALA A 57 -10.73 12.17 -28.94
N GLN A 58 -11.78 12.64 -28.24
CA GLN A 58 -12.02 12.27 -26.84
C GLN A 58 -12.40 10.79 -26.72
N GLU A 59 -13.27 10.30 -27.60
CA GLU A 59 -13.71 8.90 -27.62
C GLU A 59 -12.56 7.95 -27.97
N ALA A 60 -11.73 8.32 -28.96
CA ALA A 60 -10.53 7.56 -29.29
C ALA A 60 -9.57 7.44 -28.09
N ALA A 61 -9.30 8.54 -27.39
CA ALA A 61 -8.41 8.55 -26.23
C ALA A 61 -8.97 7.82 -25.01
N ALA A 62 -10.30 7.68 -24.87
CA ALA A 62 -10.92 7.00 -23.74
C ALA A 62 -10.49 5.52 -23.63
N THR A 63 -10.32 4.84 -24.77
CA THR A 63 -9.88 3.45 -24.80
C THR A 63 -8.45 3.30 -24.27
N ASP A 64 -7.53 4.15 -24.74
CA ASP A 64 -6.14 4.13 -24.28
C ASP A 64 -6.02 4.49 -22.80
N LEU A 65 -6.81 5.46 -22.33
CA LEU A 65 -6.87 5.84 -20.92
C LEU A 65 -7.30 4.66 -20.04
N ALA A 66 -8.33 3.91 -20.44
CA ALA A 66 -8.79 2.74 -19.70
C ALA A 66 -7.70 1.66 -19.60
N ILE A 67 -6.92 1.45 -20.66
CA ILE A 67 -5.77 0.52 -20.65
C ILE A 67 -4.71 1.00 -19.66
N ILE A 68 -4.33 2.28 -19.70
CA ILE A 68 -3.33 2.85 -18.79
C ILE A 68 -3.79 2.72 -17.33
N GLU A 69 -5.06 3.03 -17.05
CA GLU A 69 -5.64 2.87 -15.71
C GLU A 69 -5.67 1.40 -15.25
N GLY A 70 -5.91 0.46 -16.17
CA GLY A 70 -5.81 -0.98 -15.90
C GLY A 70 -4.41 -1.41 -15.50
N GLN A 71 -3.41 -1.02 -16.29
CA GLN A 71 -1.99 -1.27 -15.99
C GLN A 71 -1.58 -0.67 -14.63
N MET A 72 -2.07 0.53 -14.33
CA MET A 72 -1.81 1.19 -13.05
C MET A 72 -2.32 0.40 -11.86
N ARG A 73 -3.50 -0.22 -11.96
CA ARG A 73 -3.99 -1.12 -10.92
C ARG A 73 -3.08 -2.33 -10.75
N GLY A 74 -2.60 -2.92 -11.84
CA GLY A 74 -1.63 -4.03 -11.80
C GLY A 74 -0.33 -3.65 -11.09
N TYR A 75 0.27 -2.51 -11.45
CA TYR A 75 1.48 -2.00 -10.79
C TYR A 75 1.25 -1.71 -9.32
N GLN A 76 0.07 -1.19 -8.96
CA GLN A 76 -0.28 -0.94 -7.57
C GLN A 76 -0.37 -2.25 -6.77
N THR A 77 -0.99 -3.28 -7.32
CA THR A 77 -1.03 -4.62 -6.71
C THR A 77 0.39 -5.19 -6.55
N ARG A 78 1.24 -5.02 -7.56
CA ARG A 78 2.62 -5.53 -7.51
C ARG A 78 3.50 -4.77 -6.52
N LEU A 79 3.32 -3.46 -6.42
CA LEU A 79 3.93 -2.64 -5.38
C LEU A 79 3.53 -3.14 -3.98
N ASP A 80 2.24 -3.36 -3.75
CA ASP A 80 1.74 -3.87 -2.46
C ASP A 80 2.38 -5.24 -2.09
N LEU A 81 2.54 -6.14 -3.07
CA LEU A 81 3.22 -7.43 -2.89
C LEU A 81 4.69 -7.25 -2.45
N TRP A 82 5.44 -6.37 -3.11
CA TRP A 82 6.85 -6.15 -2.77
C TRP A 82 7.06 -5.54 -1.40
N TYR A 83 6.17 -4.66 -0.95
CA TYR A 83 6.24 -4.15 0.41
C TYR A 83 5.98 -5.25 1.44
N ARG A 84 4.98 -6.12 1.23
CA ARG A 84 4.77 -7.30 2.11
C ARG A 84 6.03 -8.17 2.15
N ARG A 85 6.61 -8.42 0.98
CA ARG A 85 7.88 -9.16 0.89
C ARG A 85 9.01 -8.46 1.66
N GLN A 86 9.12 -7.14 1.57
CA GLN A 86 10.10 -6.37 2.35
C GLN A 86 9.89 -6.55 3.86
N TRP A 87 8.64 -6.54 4.35
CA TRP A 87 8.32 -6.76 5.76
C TRP A 87 8.73 -8.16 6.23
N GLU A 88 8.41 -9.19 5.43
CA GLU A 88 8.83 -10.57 5.69
C GLU A 88 10.35 -10.69 5.77
N LEU A 89 11.08 -10.12 4.81
CA LEU A 89 12.54 -10.18 4.75
C LEU A 89 13.22 -9.38 5.87
N GLN A 90 12.54 -8.39 6.45
CA GLN A 90 12.98 -7.66 7.64
C GLN A 90 12.61 -8.40 8.95
N GLY A 91 11.97 -9.57 8.87
CA GLY A 91 11.65 -10.42 10.01
C GLY A 91 10.45 -9.95 10.84
N LEU A 92 9.53 -9.18 10.24
CA LEU A 92 8.27 -8.81 10.86
C LEU A 92 7.25 -9.95 10.69
N GLN A 93 6.67 -10.40 11.79
CA GLN A 93 5.65 -11.46 11.79
C GLN A 93 4.43 -11.02 12.61
N LEU A 94 3.24 -11.31 12.09
CA LEU A 94 1.96 -11.13 12.75
C LEU A 94 1.27 -12.48 12.92
N ASP A 95 0.76 -12.72 14.12
CA ASP A 95 0.03 -13.92 14.49
C ASP A 95 -1.44 -13.56 14.71
N SER A 96 -2.32 -14.07 13.83
CA SER A 96 -3.76 -13.73 13.84
C SER A 96 -4.50 -14.30 15.04
N ASP A 97 -4.05 -15.43 15.57
CA ASP A 97 -4.78 -16.18 16.58
C ASP A 97 -4.48 -15.62 17.97
N SER A 98 -3.22 -15.27 18.22
CA SER A 98 -2.75 -14.69 19.48
C SER A 98 -2.69 -13.15 19.47
N HIS A 99 -2.96 -12.50 18.33
CA HIS A 99 -2.77 -11.07 18.10
C HIS A 99 -1.38 -10.58 18.52
N LEU A 100 -0.37 -11.36 18.19
CA LEU A 100 0.99 -11.12 18.61
C LEU A 100 1.83 -10.65 17.42
N ILE A 101 2.70 -9.68 17.69
CA ILE A 101 3.66 -9.15 16.73
C ILE A 101 5.06 -9.55 17.17
N ARG A 102 5.84 -10.11 16.24
CA ARG A 102 7.25 -10.49 16.46
C ARG A 102 8.16 -9.74 15.51
N HIS A 103 9.30 -9.30 16.02
CA HIS A 103 10.37 -8.72 15.22
C HIS A 103 11.72 -9.03 15.87
N ARG A 104 12.64 -9.64 15.11
CA ARG A 104 14.02 -9.98 15.55
C ARG A 104 14.07 -10.67 16.93
N GLY A 105 13.17 -11.61 17.19
CA GLY A 105 13.11 -12.38 18.44
C GLY A 105 12.45 -11.65 19.62
N ARG A 106 11.96 -10.42 19.43
CA ARG A 106 11.17 -9.68 20.41
C ARG A 106 9.69 -9.79 20.05
N GLU A 107 8.82 -9.81 21.06
CA GLU A 107 7.38 -9.92 20.86
C GLU A 107 6.58 -8.88 21.64
N GLY A 108 5.43 -8.51 21.10
CA GLY A 108 4.47 -7.60 21.72
C GLY A 108 3.03 -8.07 21.47
N HIS A 109 2.14 -7.81 22.42
CA HIS A 109 0.73 -8.13 22.28
C HIS A 109 -0.05 -6.94 21.75
N LEU A 110 -0.93 -7.21 20.79
CA LEU A 110 -1.92 -6.29 20.27
C LEU A 110 -3.30 -6.73 20.79
N THR A 111 -4.17 -5.77 21.06
CA THR A 111 -5.60 -6.05 21.10
C THR A 111 -6.09 -6.42 19.70
N LYS A 112 -7.25 -7.09 19.61
CA LYS A 112 -7.88 -7.44 18.33
C LYS A 112 -8.00 -6.23 17.38
N ARG A 113 -8.38 -5.06 17.90
CA ARG A 113 -8.58 -3.85 17.10
C ARG A 113 -7.26 -3.25 16.61
N GLU A 114 -6.23 -3.27 17.45
CA GLU A 114 -4.88 -2.84 17.06
C GLU A 114 -4.27 -3.78 16.01
N TYR A 115 -4.44 -5.09 16.20
CA TYR A 115 -4.03 -6.09 15.22
C TYR A 115 -4.69 -5.85 13.87
N GLN A 116 -6.01 -5.69 13.84
CA GLN A 116 -6.77 -5.43 12.61
C GLN A 116 -6.30 -4.16 11.89
N LEU A 117 -6.05 -3.08 12.64
CA LEU A 117 -5.52 -1.84 12.06
C LEU A 117 -4.10 -2.04 11.49
N LEU A 118 -3.22 -2.68 12.25
CA LEU A 118 -1.84 -2.87 11.83
C LEU A 118 -1.76 -3.81 10.62
N GLN A 119 -2.47 -4.93 10.65
CA GLN A 119 -2.61 -5.86 9.54
C GLN A 119 -3.13 -5.14 8.29
N PHE A 120 -4.21 -4.35 8.42
CA PHE A 120 -4.76 -3.58 7.31
C PHE A 120 -3.74 -2.62 6.68
N LEU A 121 -2.94 -1.93 7.50
CA LEU A 121 -1.91 -1.01 7.03
C LEU A 121 -0.71 -1.74 6.39
N LEU A 122 -0.35 -2.92 6.89
CA LEU A 122 0.69 -3.77 6.30
C LEU A 122 0.26 -4.38 4.96
N ASP A 123 -1.03 -4.71 4.83
CA ASP A 123 -1.61 -5.21 3.59
C ASP A 123 -1.75 -4.13 2.50
N HIS A 124 -1.78 -2.87 2.93
CA HIS A 124 -1.89 -1.68 2.08
C HIS A 124 -0.79 -0.65 2.43
N PRO A 125 0.49 -1.03 2.24
CA PRO A 125 1.61 -0.13 2.48
C PRO A 125 1.51 1.10 1.57
N HIS A 126 2.23 2.19 1.85
CA HIS A 126 2.31 3.45 1.05
C HIS A 126 0.99 4.16 0.69
N ARG A 127 -0.15 3.60 1.09
CA ARG A 127 -1.47 4.21 0.96
C ARG A 127 -1.79 4.96 2.24
N TYR A 128 -2.43 6.11 2.05
CA TYR A 128 -2.90 6.91 3.16
C TYR A 128 -4.39 6.68 3.34
N PHE A 129 -4.80 6.45 4.58
CA PHE A 129 -6.19 6.22 4.95
C PHE A 129 -6.65 7.24 5.96
N THR A 130 -7.74 7.94 5.64
CA THR A 130 -8.41 8.81 6.61
C THR A 130 -9.03 7.97 7.74
N VAL A 131 -9.37 8.62 8.85
CA VAL A 131 -10.03 7.94 9.98
C VAL A 131 -11.30 7.22 9.53
N ASN A 132 -12.13 7.87 8.71
CA ASN A 132 -13.36 7.28 8.18
C ASN A 132 -13.08 6.07 7.27
N GLN A 133 -12.00 6.11 6.48
CA GLN A 133 -11.59 4.97 5.66
C GLN A 133 -11.10 3.80 6.53
N LEU A 134 -10.35 4.07 7.60
CA LEU A 134 -9.92 3.04 8.54
C LEU A 134 -11.12 2.40 9.24
N LEU A 135 -12.06 3.20 9.75
CA LEU A 135 -13.33 2.74 10.34
C LEU A 135 -14.07 1.78 9.39
N GLY A 136 -14.27 2.20 8.14
CA GLY A 136 -15.01 1.42 7.16
C GLY A 136 -14.28 0.21 6.59
N ARG A 137 -12.94 0.22 6.52
CA ARG A 137 -12.16 -0.82 5.80
C ARG A 137 -11.38 -1.76 6.70
N ALA A 138 -10.83 -1.27 7.82
CA ALA A 138 -10.07 -2.11 8.75
C ALA A 138 -11.01 -2.89 9.70
N TRP A 139 -12.16 -2.29 10.05
CA TRP A 139 -13.10 -2.89 10.99
C TRP A 139 -14.51 -3.10 10.43
N ALA A 140 -14.94 -2.27 9.46
CA ALA A 140 -16.32 -2.23 8.96
C ALA A 140 -17.36 -2.13 10.09
N ASP A 141 -17.00 -1.42 11.17
CA ASP A 141 -17.75 -1.38 12.42
C ASP A 141 -18.26 0.05 12.68
N PRO A 142 -19.58 0.28 12.61
CA PRO A 142 -20.17 1.60 12.83
C PRO A 142 -20.13 2.06 14.28
N ALA A 143 -19.84 1.18 15.25
CA ALA A 143 -19.78 1.52 16.67
C ALA A 143 -18.45 2.16 17.10
N LEU A 144 -17.41 2.10 16.25
CA LEU A 144 -16.10 2.67 16.56
C LEU A 144 -16.07 4.19 16.32
N PHE A 145 -15.56 4.92 17.30
CA PHE A 145 -15.41 6.37 17.21
C PHE A 145 -14.05 6.78 16.63
N PRO A 146 -13.96 7.93 15.92
CA PRO A 146 -12.70 8.47 15.40
C PRO A 146 -11.58 8.60 16.45
N GLU A 147 -11.93 8.87 17.70
CA GLU A 147 -11.05 8.98 18.86
C GLU A 147 -10.36 7.65 19.17
N GLU A 148 -11.07 6.53 19.03
CA GLU A 148 -10.54 5.19 19.27
C GLU A 148 -9.45 4.84 18.26
N VAL A 149 -9.64 5.23 16.98
CA VAL A 149 -8.62 5.08 15.94
C VAL A 149 -7.32 5.77 16.35
N ARG A 150 -7.40 7.00 16.90
CA ARG A 150 -6.21 7.74 17.36
C ARG A 150 -5.54 7.04 18.54
N ASN A 151 -6.31 6.44 19.46
CA ASN A 151 -5.78 5.65 20.57
C ASN A 151 -5.06 4.39 20.08
N TYR A 152 -5.64 3.65 19.13
CA TYR A 152 -5.01 2.47 18.53
C TYR A 152 -3.73 2.85 17.78
N VAL A 153 -3.74 3.93 16.99
CA VAL A 153 -2.54 4.46 16.33
C VAL A 153 -1.44 4.76 17.35
N ARG A 154 -1.77 5.43 18.46
CA ARG A 154 -0.80 5.75 19.52
C ARG A 154 -0.19 4.49 20.14
N ARG A 155 -1.01 3.47 20.43
CA ARG A 155 -0.55 2.22 21.05
C ARG A 155 0.29 1.38 20.07
N ILE A 156 -0.13 1.30 18.81
CA ILE A 156 0.66 0.66 17.74
C ILE A 156 2.02 1.35 17.62
N ARG A 157 2.07 2.69 17.56
CA ARG A 157 3.35 3.43 17.52
C ARG A 157 4.28 3.06 18.66
N LYS A 158 3.74 2.92 19.88
CA LYS A 158 4.51 2.48 21.04
C LYS A 158 5.06 1.08 20.83
N ILE A 159 4.25 0.12 20.39
CA ILE A 159 4.69 -1.26 20.13
C ILE A 159 5.76 -1.30 19.03
N LEU A 160 5.58 -0.56 17.94
CA LEU A 160 6.54 -0.49 16.84
C LEU A 160 7.90 0.05 17.31
N ALA A 161 7.88 1.09 18.16
CA ALA A 161 9.08 1.66 18.75
C ALA A 161 9.73 0.72 19.76
N ASP A 162 8.93 0.14 20.66
CA ASP A 162 9.39 -0.78 21.70
C ASP A 162 10.05 -2.01 21.08
N LEU A 163 9.52 -2.55 19.98
CA LEU A 163 10.07 -3.70 19.25
C LEU A 163 11.14 -3.35 18.21
N GLU A 164 11.54 -2.08 18.13
CA GLU A 164 12.54 -1.56 17.19
C GLU A 164 12.26 -1.96 15.73
N ILE A 165 10.98 -1.98 15.35
CA ILE A 165 10.59 -2.28 13.97
C ILE A 165 11.01 -1.08 13.12
N PRO A 166 11.68 -1.28 11.96
CA PRO A 166 12.18 -0.20 11.10
C PRO A 166 11.05 0.47 10.31
N CYS A 167 9.99 0.87 10.99
CA CYS A 167 8.81 1.49 10.40
C CYS A 167 8.25 2.59 11.29
N GLU A 168 7.48 3.46 10.66
CA GLU A 168 6.77 4.53 11.32
C GLU A 168 5.33 4.59 10.82
N LEU A 169 4.39 4.64 11.76
CA LEU A 169 2.99 4.92 11.45
C LEU A 169 2.79 6.43 11.39
N VAL A 170 2.92 7.01 10.21
CA VAL A 170 2.89 8.46 9.98
C VAL A 170 1.46 8.99 9.79
N ASN A 171 1.26 10.26 10.10
CA ASN A 171 0.03 11.00 9.78
C ASN A 171 0.39 12.16 8.83
N ARG A 172 -0.34 12.30 7.73
CA ARG A 172 -0.21 13.44 6.81
C ARG A 172 -1.54 14.21 6.77
N PRO A 173 -1.53 15.53 7.00
CA PRO A 173 -2.72 16.37 6.88
C PRO A 173 -3.44 16.11 5.55
N SER A 174 -4.78 16.02 5.61
CA SER A 174 -5.67 15.75 4.47
C SER A 174 -5.53 14.39 3.77
N ARG A 175 -4.51 13.57 4.12
CA ARG A 175 -4.32 12.22 3.57
C ARG A 175 -4.63 11.13 4.58
N GLY A 176 -4.32 11.36 5.86
CA GLY A 176 -4.57 10.40 6.95
C GLY A 176 -3.32 9.61 7.35
N TYR A 177 -3.51 8.35 7.74
CA TYR A 177 -2.46 7.49 8.29
C TYR A 177 -1.88 6.53 7.24
N SER A 178 -0.58 6.26 7.35
CA SER A 178 0.11 5.26 6.53
C SER A 178 1.26 4.64 7.32
N LEU A 179 1.59 3.38 7.03
CA LEU A 179 2.79 2.73 7.54
C LEU A 179 3.91 2.88 6.51
N VAL A 180 5.02 3.49 6.92
CA VAL A 180 6.20 3.70 6.07
C VAL A 180 7.42 3.04 6.70
N PHE A 181 8.29 2.46 5.88
CA PHE A 181 9.62 2.07 6.34
C PHE A 181 10.41 3.31 6.72
N ARG A 182 11.16 3.23 7.82
CA ARG A 182 12.19 4.24 8.12
C ARG A 182 13.30 4.05 7.08
N PRO A 183 13.76 5.11 6.41
CA PRO A 183 15.01 5.02 5.66
C PRO A 183 16.12 4.60 6.64
N ASP A 184 17.03 3.74 6.19
CA ASP A 184 18.26 3.50 6.93
C ASP A 184 19.07 4.80 6.87
N ASP A 185 19.47 5.33 8.03
CA ASP A 185 20.47 6.41 8.12
C ASP A 185 21.84 5.91 7.65
#